data_AF-A0A9D2TYD2-F1
#
_entry.id   AF-A0A9D2TYD2-F1
#
_cell.length_a   1.000
_cell.length_b   1.000
_cell.length_c   1.000
_cell.angle_alpha   90.00
_cell.angle_beta   90.00
_cell.angle_gamma   90.00
#
_symmetry.space_group_name_H-M   'P 1'
#
loop_
_entity.id
_entity.type
_entity.pdbx_description
1 polymer ?
#
loop_
_entity_poly.entity_id
_entity_poly.type
_entity_poly.pdbx_seq_one_letter_code
_entity_poly.pdbx_strand_id
1 'polypeptide(L)'
;MRNNNTSPIVYIGVLLVTLVILVAANMLRNQFSSEEPQEETQIQGEYALKAVYLKKEDGNSIFVNLTDEYPFTGNIPEGEIYDEDGKKITQEDLNSGDVLNIWGNGVIAQSYPAQYNGITKMERTQQSNQEYIEKYGHYLEELFVEKDPSELPYLNVCYTDELADATVMIPDPLGYTWTYTDESGESQTVTTDAAHVLQTEPVEVKKLSGPMTMELQFDEAPGSVKLLVWDEALLGQYQNGNDQIPDGTDVEVTKNEKGNLEFTAQPGSVYLVQGQWDQGTVEYGFRVGRSQ
;
A
#
# COMPACT_ATOMS: atom_id res chain seq x y z
N MET A 1 -3.61 -13.08 64.39
CA MET A 1 -2.71 -11.93 64.65
C MET A 1 -2.12 -11.43 63.34
N ARG A 2 -2.64 -10.33 62.80
CA ARG A 2 -1.86 -9.26 62.15
C ARG A 2 -2.79 -8.03 62.02
N ASN A 3 -2.60 -7.07 62.92
CA ASN A 3 -3.22 -5.74 62.86
C ASN A 3 -2.53 -4.96 61.75
N ASN A 4 -3.30 -4.36 60.83
CA ASN A 4 -2.83 -3.24 60.01
C ASN A 4 -3.71 -2.03 60.33
N ASN A 5 -3.27 -1.24 61.31
CA ASN A 5 -3.77 0.11 61.55
C ASN A 5 -3.15 1.04 60.50
N THR A 6 -3.87 1.36 59.44
CA THR A 6 -3.60 2.53 58.62
C THR A 6 -4.18 3.76 59.34
N SER A 7 -3.29 4.68 59.72
CA SER A 7 -3.59 5.84 60.57
C SER A 7 -4.53 6.85 59.86
N PRO A 8 -5.59 7.35 60.52
CA PRO A 8 -6.52 8.34 59.95
C PRO A 8 -5.87 9.69 59.61
N ILE A 9 -4.62 9.92 60.05
CA ILE A 9 -3.84 11.13 59.75
C ILE A 9 -3.34 11.12 58.29
N VAL A 10 -3.14 9.95 57.67
CA VAL A 10 -2.68 9.85 56.28
C VAL A 10 -3.78 10.25 55.29
N TYR A 11 -5.04 9.89 55.56
CA TYR A 11 -6.17 10.26 54.70
C TYR A 11 -6.52 11.75 54.77
N ILE A 12 -6.38 12.39 55.92
CA ILE A 12 -6.62 13.83 56.07
C ILE A 12 -5.51 14.65 55.39
N GLY A 13 -4.26 14.17 55.43
CA GLY A 13 -3.13 14.80 54.73
C GLY A 13 -3.25 14.74 53.20
N VAL A 14 -3.65 13.59 52.63
CA VAL A 14 -3.82 13.45 51.17
C VAL A 14 -5.00 14.27 50.65
N LEU A 15 -6.11 14.35 51.40
CA LEU A 15 -7.31 15.06 50.96
C LEU A 15 -7.14 16.59 51.00
N LEU A 16 -6.37 17.11 51.96
CA LEU A 16 -5.99 18.54 52.01
C LEU A 16 -5.00 18.92 50.89
N VAL A 17 -4.06 18.05 50.54
CA VAL A 17 -3.12 18.30 49.43
C VAL A 17 -3.85 18.31 48.08
N THR A 18 -4.81 17.41 47.84
CA THR A 18 -5.61 17.42 46.61
C THR A 18 -6.50 18.67 46.48
N LEU A 19 -7.06 19.16 47.59
CA LEU A 19 -7.89 20.37 47.58
C LEU A 19 -7.07 21.63 47.31
N VAL A 20 -5.84 21.71 47.84
CA VAL A 20 -4.92 22.82 47.55
C VAL A 20 -4.42 22.77 46.10
N ILE A 21 -4.16 21.59 45.53
CA ILE A 21 -3.80 21.44 44.10
C ILE A 21 -4.97 21.83 43.19
N LEU A 22 -6.21 21.46 43.53
CA LEU A 22 -7.39 21.83 42.75
C LEU A 22 -7.66 23.34 42.79
N VAL A 23 -7.48 23.99 43.95
CA VAL A 23 -7.64 25.44 44.06
C VAL A 23 -6.50 26.18 43.35
N ALA A 24 -5.26 25.69 43.44
CA ALA A 24 -4.12 26.26 42.69
C ALA A 24 -4.27 26.08 41.17
N ALA A 25 -4.73 24.92 40.70
CA ALA A 25 -5.02 24.67 39.28
C ALA A 25 -6.15 25.58 38.77
N ASN A 26 -7.18 25.82 39.58
CA ASN A 26 -8.28 26.71 39.20
C ASN A 26 -7.86 28.19 39.23
N MET A 27 -6.92 28.58 40.10
CA MET A 27 -6.35 29.95 40.13
C MET A 27 -5.36 30.20 38.99
N LEU A 28 -4.52 29.21 38.64
CA LEU A 28 -3.60 29.27 37.49
C LEU A 28 -4.36 29.30 36.16
N ARG A 29 -5.47 28.56 36.03
CA ARG A 29 -6.36 28.62 34.86
C ARG A 29 -7.01 30.01 34.68
N ASN A 30 -7.22 30.74 35.78
CA ASN A 30 -7.80 32.09 35.75
C ASN A 30 -6.79 33.22 35.48
N GLN A 31 -5.47 32.95 35.58
CA GLN A 31 -4.42 33.96 35.35
C GLN A 31 -3.65 33.76 34.04
N PHE A 32 -3.74 32.58 33.39
CA PHE A 32 -2.98 32.25 32.17
C PHE A 32 -3.83 32.04 30.90
N SER A 33 -5.16 32.14 30.96
CA SER A 33 -6.02 32.03 29.77
C SER A 33 -6.56 33.41 29.40
N SER A 34 -5.77 34.17 28.65
CA SER A 34 -6.18 35.43 27.98
C SER A 34 -6.59 35.20 26.53
N GLU A 35 -6.90 33.97 26.15
CA GLU A 35 -7.53 33.63 24.88
C GLU A 35 -8.91 33.09 25.21
N GLU A 36 -9.93 33.81 24.73
CA GLU A 36 -11.29 33.27 24.65
C GLU A 36 -11.22 31.94 23.89
N PRO A 37 -11.87 30.87 24.36
CA PRO A 37 -12.07 29.69 23.54
C PRO A 37 -12.74 30.18 22.26
N GLN A 38 -12.09 30.02 21.11
CA GLN A 38 -12.76 30.24 19.84
C GLN A 38 -14.00 29.34 19.87
N GLU A 39 -15.17 29.96 19.89
CA GLU A 39 -16.44 29.26 19.78
C GLU A 39 -16.39 28.44 18.50
N GLU A 40 -16.27 27.12 18.64
CA GLU A 40 -16.54 26.18 17.57
C GLU A 40 -17.92 26.50 17.03
N THR A 41 -17.95 27.13 15.85
CA THR A 41 -19.20 27.54 15.24
C THR A 41 -19.87 26.28 14.71
N GLN A 42 -20.75 25.68 15.53
CA GLN A 42 -21.61 24.58 15.09
C GLN A 42 -22.55 25.09 14.01
N ILE A 43 -22.25 24.78 12.75
CA ILE A 43 -23.18 24.91 11.65
C ILE A 43 -23.71 23.51 11.33
N GLN A 44 -24.98 23.28 11.67
CA GLN A 44 -25.86 22.31 11.01
C GLN A 44 -25.58 20.80 11.22
N GLY A 45 -25.18 20.36 12.41
CA GLY A 45 -25.42 18.97 12.85
C GLY A 45 -24.66 17.84 12.14
N GLU A 46 -23.65 18.15 11.33
CA GLU A 46 -22.67 17.18 10.85
C GLU A 46 -21.35 17.40 11.59
N TYR A 47 -20.83 16.37 12.25
CA TYR A 47 -19.51 16.43 12.88
C TYR A 47 -18.47 16.47 11.76
N ALA A 48 -17.89 17.64 11.50
CA ALA A 48 -16.77 17.76 10.59
C ALA A 48 -15.52 17.24 11.30
N LEU A 49 -14.93 16.17 10.79
CA LEU A 49 -13.62 15.73 11.24
C LEU A 49 -12.58 16.74 10.74
N LYS A 50 -11.80 17.31 11.65
CA LYS A 50 -10.71 18.23 11.28
C LYS A 50 -9.44 17.44 11.05
N ALA A 51 -8.83 17.59 9.88
CA ALA A 51 -7.61 16.88 9.52
C ALA A 51 -6.60 17.77 8.81
N VAL A 52 -5.32 17.40 8.87
CA VAL A 52 -4.31 17.91 7.95
C VAL A 52 -4.09 16.92 6.80
N TYR A 53 -3.98 17.42 5.58
CA TYR A 53 -3.61 16.65 4.40
C TYR A 53 -2.10 16.69 4.19
N LEU A 54 -1.51 15.52 3.94
CA LEU A 54 -0.10 15.35 3.65
C LEU A 54 0.03 14.59 2.33
N LYS A 55 0.98 14.99 1.49
CA LYS A 55 1.25 14.33 0.21
C LYS A 55 2.75 14.20 -0.07
N LYS A 56 3.15 13.11 -0.71
CA LYS A 56 4.45 12.91 -1.36
C LYS A 56 4.42 13.40 -2.81
N GLU A 57 5.60 13.53 -3.43
CA GLU A 57 5.75 13.92 -4.84
C GLU A 57 5.23 12.85 -5.82
N ASP A 58 5.25 11.58 -5.41
CA ASP A 58 4.76 10.42 -6.18
C ASP A 58 3.22 10.30 -6.21
N GLY A 59 2.51 11.20 -5.54
CA GLY A 59 1.04 11.23 -5.45
C GLY A 59 0.45 10.48 -4.25
N ASN A 60 1.25 9.74 -3.47
CA ASN A 60 0.80 9.15 -2.22
C ASN A 60 0.38 10.23 -1.23
N SER A 61 -0.75 10.03 -0.55
CA SER A 61 -1.31 11.03 0.35
C SER A 61 -2.06 10.41 1.53
N ILE A 62 -2.12 11.17 2.61
CA ILE A 62 -2.79 10.76 3.84
C ILE A 62 -3.36 11.95 4.59
N PHE A 63 -4.37 11.69 5.40
CA PHE A 63 -4.92 12.65 6.34
C PHE A 63 -4.51 12.29 7.76
N VAL A 64 -4.38 13.30 8.62
CA VAL A 64 -4.19 13.09 10.05
C VAL A 64 -5.29 13.81 10.79
N ASN A 65 -6.10 13.05 11.54
CA ASN A 65 -7.15 13.60 12.38
C ASN A 65 -6.50 14.46 13.47
N LEU A 66 -6.82 15.75 13.53
CA LEU A 66 -6.20 16.70 14.46
C LEU A 66 -6.79 16.63 15.87
N THR A 67 -7.94 15.97 16.06
CA THR A 67 -8.57 15.77 17.37
C THR A 67 -7.99 14.56 18.09
N ASP A 68 -7.92 13.43 17.40
CA ASP A 68 -7.49 12.14 17.98
C ASP A 68 -6.07 11.73 17.58
N GLU A 69 -5.40 12.53 16.75
CA GLU A 69 -4.00 12.37 16.32
C GLU A 69 -3.68 11.01 15.70
N TYR A 70 -4.55 10.49 14.82
CA TYR A 70 -4.28 9.27 14.05
C TYR A 70 -4.31 9.49 12.53
N PRO A 71 -3.49 8.74 11.75
CA PRO A 71 -3.49 8.79 10.31
C PRO A 71 -4.65 7.99 9.71
N PHE A 72 -5.23 8.49 8.63
CA PHE A 72 -6.28 7.79 7.88
C PHE A 72 -6.22 8.10 6.38
N THR A 73 -6.67 7.14 5.59
CA THR A 73 -6.95 7.31 4.16
C THR A 73 -8.45 7.42 3.95
N GLY A 74 -8.87 8.03 2.84
CA GLY A 74 -10.28 8.18 2.52
C GLY A 74 -10.47 8.63 1.08
N ASN A 75 -11.69 8.43 0.56
CA ASN A 75 -12.02 8.89 -0.77
C ASN A 75 -12.09 10.43 -0.79
N ILE A 76 -11.40 11.05 -1.74
CA ILE A 76 -11.45 12.50 -1.93
C ILE A 76 -12.59 12.80 -2.91
N PRO A 77 -13.65 13.50 -2.48
CA PRO A 77 -14.85 13.64 -3.30
C PRO A 77 -14.61 14.56 -4.50
N GLU A 78 -14.90 14.07 -5.71
CA GLU A 78 -14.78 14.88 -6.92
C GLU A 78 -15.78 16.05 -6.91
N GLY A 79 -15.28 17.27 -7.05
CA GLY A 79 -16.10 18.47 -7.21
C GLY A 79 -16.80 18.96 -5.94
N GLU A 80 -16.61 18.33 -4.78
CA GLU A 80 -17.13 18.75 -3.47
C GLU A 80 -16.01 19.11 -2.49
N ILE A 81 -14.93 19.69 -3.02
CA ILE A 81 -13.82 20.28 -2.28
C ILE A 81 -13.87 21.79 -2.46
N TYR A 82 -13.79 22.53 -1.37
CA TYR A 82 -13.86 23.98 -1.35
C TYR A 82 -12.63 24.58 -0.68
N ASP A 83 -12.16 25.73 -1.15
CA ASP A 83 -11.14 26.53 -0.47
C ASP A 83 -11.73 27.38 0.67
N GLU A 84 -10.87 28.17 1.32
CA GLU A 84 -11.22 29.05 2.44
C GLU A 84 -12.24 30.13 2.07
N ASP A 85 -12.32 30.49 0.78
CA ASP A 85 -13.24 31.48 0.23
C ASP A 85 -14.56 30.84 -0.26
N GLY A 86 -14.70 29.51 -0.11
CA GLY A 86 -15.85 28.73 -0.55
C GLY A 86 -15.88 28.47 -2.05
N LYS A 87 -14.77 28.67 -2.76
CA LYS A 87 -14.64 28.34 -4.19
C LYS A 87 -14.28 26.87 -4.35
N LYS A 88 -14.89 26.22 -5.35
CA LYS A 88 -14.57 24.82 -5.68
C LYS A 88 -13.11 24.69 -6.15
N ILE A 89 -12.43 23.70 -5.57
CA ILE A 89 -11.07 23.27 -5.92
C ILE A 89 -11.06 21.77 -6.20
N THR A 90 -9.91 21.26 -6.65
CA THR A 90 -9.67 19.85 -6.94
C THR A 90 -8.62 19.27 -5.99
N GLN A 91 -8.43 17.95 -6.03
CA GLN A 91 -7.36 17.31 -5.26
C GLN A 91 -5.96 17.83 -5.64
N GLU A 92 -5.75 18.21 -6.90
CA GLU A 92 -4.48 18.75 -7.39
C GLU A 92 -4.12 20.09 -6.72
N ASP A 93 -5.13 20.86 -6.30
CA ASP A 93 -4.96 22.14 -5.61
C ASP A 93 -4.60 21.98 -4.12
N LEU A 94 -4.76 20.78 -3.55
CA LEU A 94 -4.42 20.48 -2.16
C LEU A 94 -2.91 20.31 -2.00
N ASN A 95 -2.36 20.97 -0.98
CA ASN A 95 -0.93 20.92 -0.65
C ASN A 95 -0.69 20.25 0.69
N SER A 96 0.52 19.72 0.87
CA SER A 96 0.92 19.19 2.18
C SER A 96 0.80 20.31 3.23
N GLY A 97 0.21 19.99 4.38
CA GLY A 97 -0.10 20.94 5.44
C GLY A 97 -1.45 21.65 5.31
N ASP A 98 -2.22 21.43 4.23
CA ASP A 98 -3.58 21.99 4.14
C ASP A 98 -4.48 21.39 5.21
N VAL A 99 -5.16 22.23 5.99
CA VAL A 99 -6.08 21.82 7.06
C VAL A 99 -7.50 21.84 6.55
N LEU A 100 -8.20 20.73 6.68
CA LEU A 100 -9.51 20.48 6.12
C LEU A 100 -10.53 20.19 7.22
N ASN A 101 -11.73 20.73 7.03
CA ASN A 101 -12.94 20.16 7.62
C ASN A 101 -13.48 19.09 6.66
N ILE A 102 -13.75 17.90 7.18
CA ILE A 102 -14.15 16.73 6.38
C ILE A 102 -15.50 16.23 6.87
N TRP A 103 -16.48 16.20 5.96
CA TRP A 103 -17.83 15.69 6.21
C TRP A 103 -18.05 14.35 5.52
N GLY A 104 -18.83 13.49 6.15
CA GLY A 104 -19.18 12.18 5.62
C GLY A 104 -20.10 11.41 6.56
N ASN A 105 -20.21 10.11 6.31
CA ASN A 105 -21.11 9.23 7.08
C ASN A 105 -20.63 8.87 8.50
N GLY A 106 -19.43 9.30 8.92
CA GLY A 106 -18.82 9.01 10.22
C GLY A 106 -18.37 7.56 10.43
N VAL A 107 -18.43 6.72 9.39
CA VAL A 107 -18.02 5.30 9.47
C VAL A 107 -16.54 5.17 9.12
N ILE A 108 -15.73 4.91 10.13
CA ILE A 108 -14.27 4.75 10.02
C ILE A 108 -13.89 3.31 10.34
N ALA A 109 -13.19 2.65 9.42
CA ALA A 109 -12.67 1.30 9.63
C ALA A 109 -11.42 1.32 10.51
N GLN A 110 -11.37 0.41 11.49
CA GLN A 110 -10.28 0.29 12.45
C GLN A 110 -9.09 -0.48 11.85
N SER A 111 -8.34 0.20 10.98
CA SER A 111 -7.07 -0.26 10.40
C SER A 111 -5.94 0.73 10.71
N TYR A 112 -4.72 0.44 10.25
CA TYR A 112 -3.61 1.39 10.32
C TYR A 112 -2.92 1.48 8.94
N PRO A 113 -3.07 2.61 8.21
CA PRO A 113 -3.90 3.77 8.57
C PRO A 113 -5.39 3.43 8.65
N ALA A 114 -6.16 4.21 9.41
CA ALA A 114 -7.62 4.04 9.44
C ALA A 114 -8.23 4.36 8.05
N GLN A 115 -9.42 3.85 7.74
CA GLN A 115 -10.06 4.14 6.46
C GLN A 115 -11.39 4.84 6.63
N TYR A 116 -11.57 5.99 5.98
CA TYR A 116 -12.79 6.76 5.97
C TYR A 116 -13.30 6.97 4.53
N ASN A 117 -13.95 5.93 3.98
CA ASN A 117 -14.41 5.94 2.59
C ASN A 117 -15.73 6.71 2.36
N GLY A 118 -16.44 7.06 3.43
CA GLY A 118 -17.75 7.72 3.38
C GLY A 118 -17.71 9.25 3.31
N ILE A 119 -16.58 9.84 2.91
CA ILE A 119 -16.40 11.29 2.80
C ILE A 119 -17.22 11.83 1.62
N THR A 120 -17.95 12.90 1.87
CA THR A 120 -18.86 13.52 0.88
C THR A 120 -18.51 14.97 0.57
N LYS A 121 -17.80 15.66 1.46
CA LYS A 121 -17.39 17.06 1.27
C LYS A 121 -16.10 17.33 2.05
N MET A 122 -15.27 18.21 1.49
CA MET A 122 -14.10 18.76 2.16
C MET A 122 -14.07 20.28 2.01
N GLU A 123 -13.58 20.99 3.01
CA GLU A 123 -13.37 22.44 2.98
C GLU A 123 -12.02 22.76 3.60
N ARG A 124 -11.14 23.41 2.83
CA ARG A 124 -9.86 23.89 3.33
C ARG A 124 -10.10 25.11 4.21
N THR A 125 -9.52 25.07 5.40
CA THR A 125 -9.59 26.11 6.42
C THR A 125 -8.26 26.81 6.64
N GLN A 126 -7.16 26.17 6.23
CA GLN A 126 -5.81 26.73 6.31
C GLN A 126 -4.93 26.09 5.23
N GLN A 127 -4.09 26.89 4.60
CA GLN A 127 -3.15 26.43 3.58
C GLN A 127 -1.76 26.18 4.18
N SER A 128 -1.15 25.04 3.82
CA SER A 128 0.27 24.72 4.04
C SER A 128 0.79 25.02 5.45
N ASN A 129 0.11 24.49 6.47
CA ASN A 129 0.53 24.63 7.87
C ASN A 129 1.84 23.87 8.13
N GLN A 130 2.94 24.62 8.25
CA GLN A 130 4.28 24.07 8.46
C GLN A 130 4.45 23.29 9.77
N GLU A 131 3.78 23.71 10.85
CA GLU A 131 3.84 23.02 12.14
C GLU A 131 3.26 21.60 12.03
N TYR A 132 2.16 21.44 11.30
CA TYR A 132 1.57 20.12 11.07
C TYR A 132 2.37 19.26 10.10
N ILE A 133 3.04 19.86 9.11
CA ILE A 133 3.98 19.13 8.25
C ILE A 133 5.12 18.57 9.10
N GLU A 134 5.72 19.40 9.97
CA GLU A 134 6.81 18.97 10.86
C GLU A 134 6.35 17.93 11.88
N LYS A 135 5.16 18.10 12.45
CA LYS A 135 4.61 17.18 13.45
C LYS A 135 4.24 15.82 12.85
N TYR A 136 3.60 15.79 11.69
CA TYR A 136 2.94 14.60 11.15
C TYR A 136 3.55 14.05 9.86
N GLY A 137 4.57 14.71 9.30
CA GLY A 137 5.23 14.28 8.06
C GLY A 137 5.81 12.87 8.12
N HIS A 138 6.22 12.41 9.31
CA HIS A 138 6.72 11.05 9.53
C HIS A 138 5.75 9.95 9.06
N TYR A 139 4.42 10.18 9.10
CA TYR A 139 3.46 9.21 8.59
C TYR A 139 3.61 8.92 7.10
N LEU A 140 4.07 9.90 6.31
CA LEU A 140 4.33 9.65 4.88
C LEU A 140 5.48 8.66 4.70
N GLU A 141 6.50 8.73 5.54
CA GLU A 141 7.67 7.84 5.49
C GLU A 141 7.33 6.45 6.04
N GLU A 142 6.58 6.40 7.14
CA GLU A 142 6.21 5.13 7.80
C GLU A 142 5.17 4.31 7.02
N LEU A 143 4.21 4.97 6.37
CA LEU A 143 3.06 4.30 5.74
C LEU A 143 3.19 4.17 4.22
N PHE A 144 4.02 4.99 3.59
CA PHE A 144 4.36 4.87 2.17
C PHE A 144 5.86 4.65 2.02
N VAL A 145 6.29 3.49 2.50
CA VAL A 145 7.65 3.01 2.31
C VAL A 145 7.85 2.80 0.82
N GLU A 146 8.83 3.50 0.26
CA GLU A 146 9.24 3.29 -1.13
C GLU A 146 9.80 1.89 -1.26
N LYS A 147 9.41 1.19 -2.33
CA LYS A 147 9.96 -0.13 -2.66
C LYS A 147 11.48 0.00 -2.76
N ASP A 148 12.20 -0.88 -2.07
CA ASP A 148 13.66 -0.91 -2.17
C ASP A 148 14.02 -1.10 -3.66
N PRO A 149 14.85 -0.23 -4.26
CA PRO A 149 15.12 -0.27 -5.69
C PRO A 149 15.87 -1.56 -6.12
N SER A 150 16.44 -2.29 -5.16
CA SER A 150 17.02 -3.62 -5.39
C SER A 150 15.98 -4.75 -5.42
N GLU A 151 14.76 -4.53 -4.91
CA GLU A 151 13.67 -5.50 -4.98
C GLU A 151 13.17 -5.65 -6.42
N LEU A 152 13.12 -6.91 -6.87
CA LEU A 152 12.61 -7.24 -8.18
C LEU A 152 11.07 -7.15 -8.20
N PRO A 153 10.46 -6.91 -9.37
CA PRO A 153 9.04 -7.17 -9.55
C PRO A 153 8.72 -8.63 -9.21
N TYR A 154 7.50 -8.91 -8.75
CA TYR A 154 6.98 -10.27 -8.61
C TYR A 154 5.87 -10.53 -9.61
N LEU A 155 5.73 -11.79 -10.00
CA LEU A 155 4.71 -12.23 -10.93
C LEU A 155 3.64 -13.06 -10.20
N ASN A 156 2.38 -12.74 -10.49
CA ASN A 156 1.26 -13.62 -10.23
C ASN A 156 0.64 -14.11 -11.55
N VAL A 157 0.17 -15.35 -11.55
CA VAL A 157 -0.69 -15.87 -12.62
C VAL A 157 -2.12 -15.95 -12.09
N CYS A 158 -3.01 -15.19 -12.71
CA CYS A 158 -4.41 -15.09 -12.33
C CYS A 158 -5.30 -15.83 -13.32
N TYR A 159 -6.38 -16.44 -12.83
CA TYR A 159 -7.38 -17.07 -13.69
C TYR A 159 -8.74 -17.09 -12.98
N THR A 160 -9.80 -17.18 -13.78
CA THR A 160 -11.16 -17.38 -13.28
C THR A 160 -11.64 -18.76 -13.69
N ASP A 161 -12.14 -19.55 -12.74
CA ASP A 161 -12.84 -20.80 -13.03
C ASP A 161 -14.31 -20.76 -12.56
N GLU A 162 -15.00 -21.90 -12.62
CA GLU A 162 -16.42 -22.00 -12.23
C GLU A 162 -16.68 -21.68 -10.75
N LEU A 163 -15.65 -21.72 -9.89
CA LEU A 163 -15.77 -21.53 -8.45
C LEU A 163 -15.38 -20.11 -8.03
N ALA A 164 -14.26 -19.60 -8.54
CA ALA A 164 -13.71 -18.32 -8.12
C ALA A 164 -12.63 -17.76 -9.07
N ASP A 165 -12.29 -16.50 -8.83
CA ASP A 165 -11.02 -15.91 -9.23
C ASP A 165 -9.90 -16.45 -8.33
N ALA A 166 -8.80 -16.88 -8.95
CA ALA A 166 -7.63 -17.39 -8.26
C ALA A 166 -6.37 -16.66 -8.71
N THR A 167 -5.45 -16.48 -7.76
CA THR A 167 -4.14 -15.85 -7.97
C THR A 167 -3.08 -16.81 -7.44
N VAL A 168 -2.12 -17.16 -8.29
CA VAL A 168 -0.97 -17.99 -7.90
C VAL A 168 0.30 -17.15 -8.00
N MET A 169 0.96 -16.96 -6.86
CA MET A 169 2.23 -16.26 -6.78
C MET A 169 3.36 -17.14 -7.34
N ILE A 170 4.23 -16.52 -8.14
CA ILE A 170 5.47 -17.10 -8.64
C ILE A 170 6.62 -16.48 -7.83
N PRO A 171 7.07 -17.15 -6.75
CA PRO A 171 7.79 -16.50 -5.66
C PRO A 171 9.25 -16.15 -5.98
N ASP A 172 9.88 -16.86 -6.91
CA ASP A 172 11.29 -16.66 -7.25
C ASP A 172 11.50 -16.48 -8.76
N PRO A 173 12.19 -15.42 -9.20
CA PRO A 173 12.67 -15.35 -10.57
C PRO A 173 13.72 -16.42 -10.82
N LEU A 174 13.72 -16.97 -12.03
CA LEU A 174 14.74 -17.92 -12.47
C LEU A 174 16.08 -17.23 -12.65
N GLY A 175 16.08 -16.11 -13.38
CA GLY A 175 17.26 -15.33 -13.72
C GLY A 175 16.92 -13.87 -13.98
N TYR A 176 17.90 -12.99 -13.81
CA TYR A 176 17.70 -11.56 -14.01
C TYR A 176 19.01 -10.82 -14.24
N THR A 177 18.89 -9.68 -14.90
CA THR A 177 19.88 -8.60 -14.88
C THR A 177 19.16 -7.36 -14.39
N TRP A 178 19.57 -6.80 -13.25
CA TRP A 178 18.89 -5.68 -12.62
C TRP A 178 19.88 -4.59 -12.22
N THR A 179 19.57 -3.35 -12.56
CA THR A 179 20.38 -2.17 -12.25
C THR A 179 19.60 -1.23 -11.35
N TYR A 180 20.18 -0.86 -10.22
CA TYR A 180 19.57 0.03 -9.23
C TYR A 180 20.62 0.96 -8.61
N THR A 181 20.17 2.04 -7.99
CA THR A 181 21.04 2.94 -7.22
C THR A 181 20.98 2.57 -5.75
N ASP A 182 22.13 2.36 -5.13
CA ASP A 182 22.23 2.01 -3.71
C ASP A 182 22.16 3.25 -2.78
N GLU A 183 22.17 3.03 -1.47
CA GLU A 183 22.12 4.09 -0.44
C GLU A 183 23.27 5.11 -0.55
N SER A 184 24.37 4.77 -1.21
CA SER A 184 25.51 5.67 -1.44
C SER A 184 25.35 6.56 -2.69
N GLY A 185 24.30 6.31 -3.48
CA GLY A 185 24.06 7.00 -4.75
C GLY A 185 24.84 6.40 -5.92
N GLU A 186 25.49 5.24 -5.73
CA GLU A 186 26.21 4.54 -6.79
C GLU A 186 25.29 3.55 -7.51
N SER A 187 25.49 3.40 -8.82
CA SER A 187 24.75 2.44 -9.64
C SER A 187 25.34 1.04 -9.49
N GLN A 188 24.52 0.07 -9.13
CA GLN A 188 24.85 -1.33 -8.99
C GLN A 188 24.11 -2.14 -10.05
N THR A 189 24.79 -3.08 -10.69
CA THR A 189 24.17 -4.06 -11.59
C THR A 189 24.42 -5.47 -11.07
N VAL A 190 23.34 -6.21 -10.85
CA VAL A 190 23.37 -7.62 -10.47
C VAL A 190 22.93 -8.45 -11.67
N THR A 191 23.66 -9.53 -11.96
CA THR A 191 23.28 -10.51 -12.98
C THR A 191 23.40 -11.91 -12.40
N THR A 192 22.37 -12.71 -12.58
CA THR A 192 22.34 -14.11 -12.14
C THR A 192 22.41 -15.04 -13.34
N ASP A 193 23.25 -16.08 -13.22
CA ASP A 193 23.25 -17.21 -14.15
C ASP A 193 22.21 -18.23 -13.65
N ALA A 194 21.20 -18.49 -14.48
CA ALA A 194 19.99 -19.18 -14.10
C ALA A 194 19.86 -20.50 -14.83
N ALA A 195 19.41 -21.53 -14.12
CA ALA A 195 18.99 -22.77 -14.76
C ALA A 195 17.77 -22.48 -15.66
N HIS A 196 17.75 -23.08 -16.84
CA HIS A 196 16.61 -22.97 -17.74
C HIS A 196 15.34 -23.54 -17.06
N VAL A 197 14.15 -23.02 -17.36
CA VAL A 197 12.89 -23.45 -16.71
C VAL A 197 12.63 -24.96 -16.77
N LEU A 198 13.09 -25.64 -17.82
CA LEU A 198 12.98 -27.10 -17.97
C LEU A 198 13.92 -27.91 -17.07
N GLN A 199 14.88 -27.25 -16.43
CA GLN A 199 15.82 -27.83 -15.48
C GLN A 199 15.42 -27.56 -14.03
N THR A 200 14.37 -26.77 -13.79
CA THR A 200 13.87 -26.41 -12.46
C THR A 200 12.59 -27.16 -12.10
N GLU A 201 12.02 -26.85 -10.93
CA GLU A 201 10.69 -27.31 -10.50
C GLU A 201 9.72 -26.12 -10.49
N PRO A 202 9.21 -25.68 -11.66
CA PRO A 202 8.35 -24.51 -11.73
C PRO A 202 7.02 -24.74 -11.02
N VAL A 203 6.48 -23.67 -10.43
CA VAL A 203 5.21 -23.68 -9.70
C VAL A 203 4.08 -24.16 -10.60
N GLU A 204 3.30 -25.15 -10.13
CA GLU A 204 2.09 -25.59 -10.82
C GLU A 204 0.94 -24.62 -10.51
N VAL A 205 0.51 -23.85 -11.51
CA VAL A 205 -0.57 -22.86 -11.37
C VAL A 205 -1.93 -23.56 -11.28
N LYS A 206 -2.17 -24.50 -12.20
CA LYS A 206 -3.43 -25.25 -12.28
C LYS A 206 -3.26 -26.49 -13.14
N LYS A 207 -4.15 -27.46 -12.97
CA LYS A 207 -4.37 -28.54 -13.94
C LYS A 207 -5.57 -28.21 -14.82
N LEU A 208 -5.39 -28.35 -16.13
CA LEU A 208 -6.41 -28.03 -17.14
C LEU A 208 -6.83 -29.27 -17.93
N SER A 209 -8.11 -29.36 -18.27
CA SER A 209 -8.63 -30.33 -19.24
C SER A 209 -8.66 -29.80 -20.68
N GLY A 210 -8.58 -28.48 -20.86
CA GLY A 210 -8.56 -27.78 -22.13
C GLY A 210 -7.95 -26.38 -22.00
N PRO A 211 -7.78 -25.63 -23.10
CA PRO A 211 -7.21 -24.29 -23.08
C PRO A 211 -7.97 -23.35 -22.14
N MET A 212 -7.25 -22.45 -21.47
CA MET A 212 -7.84 -21.47 -20.53
C MET A 212 -7.15 -20.12 -20.67
N THR A 213 -7.93 -19.05 -20.67
CA THR A 213 -7.42 -17.69 -20.57
C THR A 213 -6.87 -17.45 -19.16
N MET A 214 -5.64 -16.93 -19.08
CA MET A 214 -4.97 -16.55 -17.83
C MET A 214 -4.33 -15.17 -17.98
N GLU A 215 -4.14 -14.48 -16.85
CA GLU A 215 -3.52 -13.17 -16.80
C GLU A 215 -2.15 -13.23 -16.09
N LEU A 216 -1.19 -12.46 -16.59
CA LEU A 216 0.08 -12.18 -15.94
C LEU A 216 -0.04 -10.84 -15.20
N GLN A 217 0.00 -10.89 -13.87
CA GLN A 217 -0.10 -9.71 -13.03
C GLN A 217 1.22 -9.46 -12.32
N PHE A 218 1.90 -8.39 -12.72
CA PHE A 218 3.08 -7.87 -12.04
C PHE A 218 2.66 -6.81 -11.04
N ASP A 219 3.40 -6.68 -9.94
CA ASP A 219 3.27 -5.54 -9.02
C ASP A 219 3.78 -4.24 -9.65
N GLU A 220 4.81 -4.34 -10.48
CA GLU A 220 5.31 -3.27 -11.32
C GLU A 220 5.20 -3.69 -12.79
N ALA A 221 4.40 -2.97 -13.58
CA ALA A 221 4.14 -3.34 -14.96
C ALA A 221 5.42 -3.22 -15.84
N PRO A 222 5.83 -4.28 -16.55
CA PRO A 222 6.96 -4.21 -17.46
C PRO A 222 6.65 -3.36 -18.70
N GLY A 223 7.69 -2.79 -19.30
CA GLY A 223 7.62 -2.14 -20.61
C GLY A 223 7.30 -3.13 -21.74
N SER A 224 7.77 -4.39 -21.62
CA SER A 224 7.39 -5.48 -22.53
C SER A 224 7.49 -6.85 -21.87
N VAL A 225 6.74 -7.81 -22.40
CA VAL A 225 6.78 -9.22 -21.98
C VAL A 225 6.94 -10.12 -23.19
N LYS A 226 7.83 -11.10 -23.08
CA LYS A 226 7.90 -12.25 -23.98
C LYS A 226 7.51 -13.51 -23.20
N LEU A 227 6.60 -14.30 -23.76
CA LEU A 227 6.14 -15.56 -23.16
C LEU A 227 6.53 -16.71 -24.07
N LEU A 228 7.27 -17.67 -23.52
CA LEU A 228 7.69 -18.88 -24.20
C LEU A 228 7.02 -20.11 -23.57
N VAL A 229 6.71 -21.11 -24.38
CA VAL A 229 6.10 -22.36 -23.92
C VAL A 229 6.82 -23.61 -24.43
N TRP A 230 6.84 -24.64 -23.59
CA TRP A 230 7.31 -25.99 -23.88
C TRP A 230 6.27 -27.02 -23.42
N ASP A 231 6.35 -28.23 -23.97
CA ASP A 231 5.58 -29.38 -23.47
C ASP A 231 6.12 -29.82 -22.09
N GLU A 232 5.22 -30.07 -21.12
CA GLU A 232 5.62 -30.50 -19.78
C GLU A 232 6.41 -31.81 -19.76
N ALA A 233 6.27 -32.65 -20.78
CA ALA A 233 7.02 -33.90 -20.88
C ALA A 233 8.53 -33.65 -20.91
N LEU A 234 8.99 -32.47 -21.33
CA LEU A 234 10.41 -32.09 -21.38
C LEU A 234 10.99 -31.74 -20.01
N LEU A 235 10.16 -31.51 -19.00
CA LEU A 235 10.59 -31.11 -17.66
C LEU A 235 11.48 -32.19 -17.04
N GLY A 236 12.65 -31.80 -16.53
CA GLY A 236 13.61 -32.70 -15.89
C GLY A 236 14.48 -33.51 -16.85
N GLN A 237 14.22 -33.49 -18.17
CA GLN A 237 15.02 -34.28 -19.13
C GLN A 237 16.45 -33.76 -19.31
N TYR A 238 16.71 -32.50 -18.97
CA TYR A 238 17.97 -31.80 -19.23
C TYR A 238 18.82 -31.53 -17.98
N GLN A 239 18.51 -32.17 -16.85
CA GLN A 239 19.20 -31.91 -15.57
C GLN A 239 20.64 -32.44 -15.50
N ASN A 240 20.98 -33.48 -16.29
CA ASN A 240 22.24 -34.22 -16.15
C ASN A 240 22.99 -34.47 -17.47
N GLY A 241 22.59 -33.81 -18.56
CA GLY A 241 23.13 -34.04 -19.90
C GLY A 241 23.68 -32.78 -20.56
N ASN A 242 24.51 -32.96 -21.60
CA ASN A 242 24.95 -31.89 -22.49
C ASN A 242 23.97 -31.68 -23.66
N ASP A 243 22.78 -32.27 -23.59
CA ASP A 243 21.78 -32.18 -24.65
C ASP A 243 21.30 -30.73 -24.76
N GLN A 244 21.24 -30.24 -26.00
CA GLN A 244 20.76 -28.90 -26.27
C GLN A 244 19.27 -28.82 -25.91
N ILE A 245 18.93 -27.88 -25.04
CA ILE A 245 17.55 -27.57 -24.70
C ILE A 245 16.85 -27.02 -25.96
N PRO A 246 15.67 -27.54 -26.33
CA PRO A 246 14.94 -27.07 -27.50
C PRO A 246 14.42 -25.64 -27.28
N ASP A 247 14.36 -24.87 -28.36
CA ASP A 247 13.79 -23.53 -28.32
C ASP A 247 12.31 -23.56 -27.92
N GLY A 248 11.89 -22.59 -27.12
CA GLY A 248 10.48 -22.40 -26.75
C GLY A 248 9.66 -21.85 -27.91
N THR A 249 8.36 -22.13 -27.89
CA THR A 249 7.42 -21.51 -28.83
C THR A 249 6.91 -20.19 -28.26
N ASP A 250 6.88 -19.13 -29.06
CA ASP A 250 6.30 -17.85 -28.66
C ASP A 250 4.79 -17.99 -28.43
N VAL A 251 4.32 -17.43 -27.31
CA VAL A 251 2.90 -17.33 -26.96
C VAL A 251 2.48 -15.88 -27.08
N GLU A 252 1.36 -15.66 -27.76
CA GLU A 252 0.79 -14.32 -27.87
C GLU A 252 0.28 -13.84 -26.51
N VAL A 253 0.71 -12.64 -26.12
CA VAL A 253 0.27 -11.94 -24.91
C VAL A 253 -0.35 -10.61 -25.35
N THR A 254 -1.60 -10.38 -24.97
CA THR A 254 -2.35 -9.17 -25.33
C THR A 254 -2.85 -8.44 -24.09
N LYS A 255 -3.00 -7.11 -24.17
CA LYS A 255 -3.68 -6.35 -23.12
C LYS A 255 -5.20 -6.45 -23.29
N ASN A 256 -5.92 -6.85 -22.25
CA ASN A 256 -7.39 -6.84 -22.26
C ASN A 256 -7.96 -5.43 -22.01
N GLU A 257 -9.28 -5.29 -21.98
CA GLU A 257 -9.96 -3.99 -21.80
C GLU A 257 -9.62 -3.29 -20.47
N LYS A 258 -9.17 -4.05 -19.46
CA LYS A 258 -8.73 -3.52 -18.16
C LYS A 258 -7.24 -3.15 -18.16
N GLY A 259 -6.52 -3.41 -19.25
CA GLY A 259 -5.08 -3.19 -19.37
C GLY A 259 -4.22 -4.35 -18.87
N ASN A 260 -4.81 -5.46 -18.42
CA ASN A 260 -4.08 -6.63 -17.91
C ASN A 260 -3.49 -7.45 -19.06
N LEU A 261 -2.32 -8.04 -18.83
CA LEU A 261 -1.65 -8.92 -19.80
C LEU A 261 -2.30 -10.30 -19.76
N GLU A 262 -2.83 -10.76 -20.90
CA GLU A 262 -3.61 -11.98 -21.02
C GLU A 262 -3.00 -12.92 -22.07
N PHE A 263 -3.06 -14.23 -21.81
CA PHE A 263 -2.63 -15.28 -22.73
C PHE A 263 -3.54 -16.52 -22.62
N THR A 264 -3.50 -17.40 -23.62
CA THR A 264 -4.21 -18.69 -23.57
C THR A 264 -3.27 -19.81 -23.12
N ALA A 265 -3.43 -20.25 -21.87
CA ALA A 265 -2.73 -21.39 -21.31
C ALA A 265 -3.21 -22.72 -21.91
N GLN A 266 -2.29 -23.64 -22.13
CA GLN A 266 -2.52 -24.98 -22.68
C GLN A 266 -2.28 -26.05 -21.59
N PRO A 267 -3.04 -27.16 -21.58
CA PRO A 267 -2.80 -28.27 -20.67
C PRO A 267 -1.48 -28.99 -20.94
N GLY A 268 -0.68 -29.17 -19.89
CA GLY A 268 0.58 -29.89 -19.96
C GLY A 268 1.69 -29.04 -20.57
N SER A 269 1.85 -27.83 -20.05
CA SER A 269 2.77 -26.83 -20.60
C SER A 269 3.61 -26.19 -19.50
N VAL A 270 4.86 -25.89 -19.85
CA VAL A 270 5.81 -25.14 -19.01
C VAL A 270 6.05 -23.80 -19.69
N TYR A 271 5.94 -22.71 -18.93
CA TYR A 271 6.03 -21.34 -19.42
C TYR A 271 7.24 -20.63 -18.82
N LEU A 272 7.91 -19.83 -19.65
CA LEU A 272 8.92 -18.85 -19.25
C LEU A 272 8.41 -17.46 -19.62
N VAL A 273 8.27 -16.61 -18.61
CA VAL A 273 7.93 -15.20 -18.77
C VAL A 273 9.21 -14.39 -18.69
N GLN A 274 9.51 -13.61 -19.72
CA GLN A 274 10.63 -12.67 -19.74
C GLN A 274 10.07 -11.25 -19.72
N GLY A 275 10.18 -10.58 -18.58
CA GLY A 275 9.79 -9.18 -18.42
C GLY A 275 10.99 -8.24 -18.63
N GLN A 276 10.72 -7.09 -19.23
CA GLN A 276 11.68 -5.99 -19.41
C GLN A 276 11.15 -4.71 -18.77
N TRP A 277 11.94 -4.14 -17.86
CA TRP A 277 11.76 -2.83 -17.24
C TRP A 277 12.94 -1.92 -17.61
N ASP A 278 12.89 -0.65 -17.20
CA ASP A 278 13.99 0.30 -17.42
C ASP A 278 15.26 -0.10 -16.65
N GLN A 279 15.06 -0.73 -15.49
CA GLN A 279 16.10 -1.22 -14.59
C GLN A 279 16.76 -2.51 -15.11
N GLY A 280 16.06 -3.30 -15.95
CA GLY A 280 16.61 -4.53 -16.53
C GLY A 280 15.56 -5.61 -16.83
N THR A 281 16.01 -6.86 -16.83
CA THR A 281 15.21 -8.04 -17.20
C THR A 281 15.04 -8.99 -16.05
N VAL A 282 13.87 -9.61 -15.95
CA VAL A 282 13.58 -10.67 -14.98
C VAL A 282 12.82 -11.81 -15.66
N GLU A 283 13.21 -13.04 -15.36
CA GLU A 283 12.61 -14.26 -15.90
C GLU A 283 11.85 -15.03 -14.82
N TYR A 284 10.63 -15.49 -15.12
CA TYR A 284 9.80 -16.26 -14.20
C TYR A 284 9.33 -17.56 -14.87
N GLY A 285 9.34 -18.66 -14.12
CA GLY A 285 8.92 -19.97 -14.61
C GLY A 285 7.68 -20.49 -13.89
N PHE A 286 6.70 -20.98 -14.64
CA PHE A 286 5.55 -21.69 -14.08
C PHE A 286 5.10 -22.81 -15.01
N ARG A 287 4.25 -23.72 -14.51
CA ARG A 287 3.66 -24.79 -15.32
C ARG A 287 2.16 -24.92 -15.13
N VAL A 288 1.51 -25.42 -16.15
CA VAL A 288 0.09 -25.74 -16.19
C VAL A 288 -0.04 -27.23 -16.51
N GLY A 289 -0.48 -28.01 -15.53
CA GLY A 289 -0.56 -29.45 -15.66
C GLY A 289 -1.75 -29.89 -16.51
N ARG A 290 -1.74 -31.15 -16.95
CA ARG A 290 -2.91 -31.79 -17.56
C ARG A 290 -3.79 -32.45 -16.49
N SER A 291 -5.09 -32.18 -16.54
CA SER A 291 -6.09 -32.94 -15.78
C SER A 291 -6.22 -34.34 -16.38
N GLN A 292 -6.25 -35.36 -15.52
CA GLN A 292 -6.51 -36.75 -15.95
C GLN A 292 -7.98 -36.96 -16.28
#